data_AF-A0AAE1JAE1-F1
#
_entry.id   AF-A0AAE1JAE1-F1
#
_cell.length_a   1.000
_cell.length_b   1.000
_cell.length_c   1.000
_cell.angle_alpha   90.00
_cell.angle_beta   90.00
_cell.angle_gamma   90.00
#
_symmetry.space_group_name_H-M   'P 1'
#
loop_
_entity.id
_entity.type
_entity.pdbx_description
1 polymer ?
#
loop_
_entity_poly.entity_id
_entity_poly.type
_entity_poly.pdbx_seq_one_letter_code
_entity_poly.pdbx_strand_id
1 'polypeptide(L)' 'MERKSLVVVFSILVLLLAAQEVVVKTEAKTCEKPSKYFSGGCVGTTGNTQCGYLCRRGEHLLSGACKGLKCVCTYAC' A
#
# COMPACT_ATOMS: atom_id res chain seq x y z
N MET A 1 44.14 25.43 6.30
CA MET A 1 43.84 24.35 7.27
C MET A 1 42.89 23.38 6.58
N GLU A 2 43.35 22.70 5.52
CA GLU A 2 42.40 22.24 4.47
C GLU A 2 42.15 20.72 4.50
N ARG A 3 43.17 19.91 4.81
CA ARG A 3 43.11 18.45 4.62
C ARG A 3 42.36 17.70 5.72
N LYS A 4 42.48 18.14 6.97
CA LYS A 4 41.77 17.56 8.14
C LYS A 4 40.27 17.79 8.07
N SER A 5 39.85 18.93 7.50
CA SER A 5 38.44 19.27 7.33
C SER A 5 37.75 18.36 6.31
N LEU A 6 38.41 18.09 5.17
CA LEU A 6 37.86 17.22 4.13
C LEU A 6 37.65 15.78 4.60
N VAL A 7 38.57 15.24 5.41
CA VAL A 7 38.43 13.88 5.97
C VAL A 7 37.24 13.78 6.91
N VAL A 8 37.02 14.81 7.73
CA VAL A 8 35.87 14.86 8.66
C VAL A 8 34.57 14.97 7.88
N VAL A 9 34.50 15.86 6.88
CA VAL A 9 33.32 16.03 6.04
C VAL A 9 33.01 14.74 5.28
N PHE A 10 34.02 14.07 4.72
CA PHE A 10 33.84 12.80 4.02
C PHE A 10 33.37 11.68 4.96
N SER A 11 33.94 11.59 6.15
CA SER A 11 33.53 10.62 7.17
C SER A 11 32.08 10.81 7.60
N ILE A 12 31.64 12.07 7.78
CA ILE A 12 30.26 12.40 8.11
C ILE A 12 29.33 12.01 6.95
N LEU A 13 29.72 12.29 5.70
CA LEU A 13 28.95 11.90 4.52
C LEU A 13 28.74 10.38 4.46
N VAL A 14 29.80 9.60 4.64
CA VAL A 14 29.74 8.12 4.65
C VAL A 14 28.82 7.61 5.77
N LEU A 15 28.86 8.24 6.95
CA LEU A 15 27.96 7.89 8.06
C LEU A 15 26.49 8.16 7.71
N LEU A 16 26.18 9.30 7.08
CA LEU A 16 24.82 9.63 6.63
C LEU A 16 24.33 8.68 5.52
N LEU A 17 25.21 8.25 4.61
CA LEU A 17 24.84 7.26 3.59
C LEU A 17 24.59 5.88 4.21
N ALA A 18 25.38 5.48 5.21
CA ALA A 18 25.20 4.20 5.92
C ALA A 18 23.91 4.16 6.75
N ALA A 19 23.45 5.31 7.27
CA ALA A 19 22.20 5.46 8.02
C ALA A 19 20.95 5.49 7.12
N GLN A 20 21.07 5.28 5.80
CA GLN A 20 19.92 4.92 4.97
C GLN A 20 19.56 3.47 5.25
N GLU A 21 19.03 3.25 6.45
CA GLU A 21 18.33 2.04 6.83
C GLU A 21 17.33 1.75 5.71
N VAL A 22 17.49 0.61 5.02
CA VAL A 22 16.52 0.13 4.05
C VAL A 22 15.22 0.00 4.81
N VAL A 23 14.33 0.98 4.68
CA VAL A 23 12.95 0.88 5.12
C VAL A 23 12.34 -0.17 4.22
N VAL A 24 12.51 -1.44 4.60
CA VAL A 24 11.74 -2.54 4.05
C VAL A 24 10.31 -2.17 4.38
N LYS A 25 9.60 -1.62 3.39
CA LYS A 25 8.16 -1.52 3.43
C LYS A 25 7.69 -2.96 3.59
N THR A 26 7.38 -3.36 4.82
CA THR A 26 6.62 -4.55 5.10
C THR A 26 5.22 -4.27 4.61
N GLU A 27 5.04 -4.32 3.28
CA GLU A 27 3.70 -4.35 2.71
C GLU A 27 3.04 -5.59 3.33
N ALA A 28 2.08 -5.36 4.22
CA ALA A 28 1.31 -6.42 4.82
C ALA A 28 0.80 -7.29 3.67
N LYS A 29 0.97 -8.61 3.79
CA LYS A 29 0.50 -9.51 2.74
C LYS A 29 -1.01 -9.29 2.61
N THR A 30 -1.44 -9.02 1.38
CA THR A 30 -2.86 -8.78 1.09
C THR A 30 -3.38 -9.91 0.23
N CYS A 31 -4.59 -10.34 0.54
CA CYS A 31 -5.31 -11.35 -0.21
C CYS A 31 -6.60 -10.72 -0.76
N GLU A 32 -7.14 -11.36 -1.78
CA GLU A 32 -8.36 -10.92 -2.45
C GLU A 32 -9.44 -11.99 -2.34
N LYS A 33 -10.68 -11.56 -2.15
CA LYS A 33 -11.85 -12.45 -2.19
C LYS A 33 -13.05 -11.71 -2.80
N PRO A 34 -13.98 -12.41 -3.48
CA PRO A 34 -15.22 -11.78 -3.92
C PRO A 34 -16.02 -11.27 -2.72
N SER A 35 -16.67 -10.13 -2.88
CA SER A 35 -17.58 -9.59 -1.87
C SER A 35 -18.75 -10.55 -1.62
N LYS A 36 -19.11 -10.74 -0.34
CA LYS A 36 -20.28 -11.55 0.06
C LYS A 36 -21.60 -10.82 -0.14
N TYR A 37 -21.58 -9.48 -0.07
CA TYR A 37 -22.79 -8.66 -0.02
C TYR A 37 -23.01 -7.82 -1.28
N PHE A 38 -22.01 -7.66 -2.14
CA PHE A 38 -22.18 -6.88 -3.36
C PHE A 38 -23.08 -7.62 -4.35
N SER A 39 -24.21 -7.00 -4.68
CA SER A 39 -25.19 -7.52 -5.65
C SER A 39 -25.22 -6.67 -6.92
N GLY A 40 -25.39 -7.31 -8.07
CA GLY A 40 -25.45 -6.63 -9.37
C GLY A 40 -24.10 -6.49 -10.04
N GLY A 41 -24.08 -5.81 -11.20
CA GLY A 41 -22.87 -5.62 -12.00
C GLY A 41 -21.98 -4.52 -11.43
N CYS A 42 -20.73 -4.87 -11.11
CA CYS A 42 -19.71 -3.91 -10.72
C CYS A 42 -19.08 -3.29 -11.98
N VAL A 43 -19.57 -2.11 -12.39
CA VAL A 43 -19.15 -1.42 -13.61
C VAL A 43 -18.89 0.06 -13.38
N GLY A 44 -17.92 0.60 -14.12
CA GLY A 44 -17.58 2.01 -14.10
C GLY A 44 -17.03 2.50 -12.75
N THR A 45 -16.88 3.82 -12.67
CA THR A 45 -16.37 4.52 -11.48
C THR A 45 -17.33 4.44 -10.30
N THR A 46 -18.64 4.50 -10.55
CA THR A 46 -19.69 4.37 -9.54
C THR A 46 -19.66 2.99 -8.89
N GLY A 47 -19.62 1.91 -9.68
CA GLY A 47 -19.54 0.54 -9.17
C GLY A 47 -18.28 0.31 -8.32
N ASN A 48 -17.13 0.85 -8.76
CA ASN A 48 -15.89 0.80 -7.98
C ASN A 48 -16.02 1.49 -6.62
N THR A 49 -16.65 2.67 -6.60
CA THR A 49 -16.86 3.45 -5.37
C THR A 49 -17.78 2.70 -4.40
N GLN A 50 -18.88 2.14 -4.90
CA GLN A 50 -19.81 1.33 -4.11
C GLN A 50 -19.15 0.05 -3.58
N CYS A 51 -18.39 -0.65 -4.42
CA CYS A 51 -17.65 -1.84 -4.04
C CYS A 51 -16.63 -1.53 -2.93
N GLY A 52 -15.80 -0.49 -3.10
CA GLY A 52 -14.83 -0.09 -2.10
C GLY A 52 -15.46 0.41 -0.79
N TYR A 53 -16.61 1.08 -0.86
CA TYR A 53 -17.38 1.46 0.33
C TYR A 53 -17.91 0.23 1.06
N LEU A 54 -18.53 -0.72 0.35
CA LEU A 54 -19.08 -1.93 0.91
C LEU A 54 -18.00 -2.83 1.51
N CYS A 55 -16.89 -3.05 0.83
CA CYS A 55 -15.79 -3.86 1.35
C CYS A 55 -15.24 -3.27 2.67
N ARG A 56 -15.09 -1.94 2.76
CA ARG A 56 -14.57 -1.28 3.97
C ARG A 56 -15.59 -1.18 5.11
N ARG A 57 -16.82 -0.77 4.81
CA ARG A 57 -17.83 -0.47 5.83
C ARG A 57 -18.76 -1.65 6.10
N GLY A 58 -19.08 -2.46 5.09
CA GLY A 58 -19.98 -3.60 5.21
C GLY A 58 -19.29 -4.93 5.52
N GLU A 59 -18.09 -5.17 4.96
CA GLU A 59 -17.35 -6.41 5.19
C GLU A 59 -16.13 -6.27 6.11
N HIS A 60 -15.84 -5.04 6.57
CA HIS A 60 -14.70 -4.72 7.44
C HIS A 60 -13.35 -5.17 6.87
N LEU A 61 -13.17 -5.00 5.56
CA LEU A 61 -11.95 -5.32 4.82
C LEU A 61 -11.19 -4.05 4.46
N LEU A 62 -9.96 -4.18 3.94
CA LEU A 62 -9.07 -3.05 3.70
C LEU A 62 -9.54 -2.18 2.52
N SER A 63 -9.98 -2.82 1.44
CA SER A 63 -10.28 -2.16 0.16
C SER A 63 -11.20 -3.03 -0.70
N GLY A 64 -11.69 -2.49 -1.82
CA GLY A 64 -12.38 -3.26 -2.84
C GLY A 64 -12.44 -2.55 -4.20
N ALA A 65 -12.47 -3.35 -5.26
CA ALA A 65 -12.58 -2.88 -6.64
C ALA A 65 -13.35 -3.89 -7.52
N CYS A 66 -13.93 -3.39 -8.61
CA CYS A 66 -14.56 -4.19 -9.64
C CYS A 66 -13.52 -4.96 -10.47
N LYS A 67 -13.68 -6.28 -10.58
CA LYS A 67 -12.94 -7.15 -11.49
C LYS A 67 -13.93 -8.02 -12.26
N GLY A 68 -13.99 -7.86 -13.58
CA GLY A 68 -14.85 -8.69 -14.44
C GLY A 68 -16.32 -8.73 -13.98
N LEU A 69 -16.93 -7.57 -13.76
CA LEU A 69 -18.31 -7.37 -13.26
C LEU A 69 -18.55 -7.77 -11.80
N LYS A 70 -17.57 -8.36 -11.10
CA LYS A 70 -17.69 -8.73 -9.69
C LYS A 70 -16.96 -7.72 -8.81
N CYS A 71 -17.49 -7.45 -7.62
CA CYS A 71 -16.77 -6.72 -6.59
C CYS A 71 -15.79 -7.67 -5.88
N VAL A 72 -14.51 -7.31 -5.85
CA VAL A 72 -13.44 -8.07 -5.19
C VAL A 72 -12.88 -7.21 -4.07
N CYS A 73 -12.89 -7.73 -2.85
CA CYS A 73 -12.37 -7.06 -1.67
C CYS A 73 -10.96 -7.53 -1.33
N THR A 74 -10.13 -6.61 -0.86
CA THR A 74 -8.78 -6.86 -0.37
C THR A 74 -8.77 -6.89 1.15
N TYR A 75 -8.08 -7.86 1.75
CA TYR A 75 -7.99 -8.03 3.20
C TYR A 75 -6.58 -8.46 3.61
N ALA A 76 -6.24 -8.24 4.88
CA ALA A 76 -4.97 -8.68 5.43
C ALA A 76 -4.95 -10.22 5.58
N CYS A 77 -3.89 -10.83 5.07
CA CYS A 77 -3.51 -12.23 5.23
C CYS A 77 -1.97 -12.29 5.37
#